data_AF-A0A161MS83-F1
#
_entry.id   AF-A0A161MS83-F1
#
_cell.length_a   1.000
_cell.length_b   1.000
_cell.length_c   1.000
_cell.angle_alpha   90.00
_cell.angle_beta   90.00
_cell.angle_gamma   90.00
#
_symmetry.space_group_name_H-M   'P 1'
#
loop_
_entity.id
_entity.type
_entity.pdbx_description
1 polymer ?
#
loop_
_entity_poly.entity_id
_entity_poly.type
_entity_poly.pdbx_seq_one_letter_code
_entity_poly.pdbx_strand_id
1 'polypeptide(L)'
;VKYDLFQEFEPEKKRVICQFLRYLAHANYAFLFFYSNKHNNLSKVAKEIMSNYAFDIPFTSQLQFEYNQPLWISPGADSFEAIEGKDGTDVSSTLEKYRDMLNNYFPQDEQTNKKYPNNPRFDTN
;
A
#
# COMPACT_ATOMS: atom_id res chain seq x y z
N VAL A 1 -4.72 3.19 -0.82
CA VAL A 1 -3.89 4.39 -1.14
C VAL A 1 -4.72 5.37 -1.96
N LYS A 2 -4.59 6.68 -1.74
CA LYS A 2 -5.28 7.71 -2.54
C LYS A 2 -4.69 7.74 -3.95
N TYR A 3 -5.42 7.17 -4.90
CA TYR A 3 -4.94 6.98 -6.26
C TYR A 3 -4.66 8.29 -6.99
N ASP A 4 -5.41 9.35 -6.69
CA ASP A 4 -5.27 10.65 -7.36
C ASP A 4 -3.84 11.21 -7.26
N LEU A 5 -3.22 11.10 -6.09
CA LEU A 5 -1.84 11.57 -5.88
C LEU A 5 -0.82 10.61 -6.50
N PHE A 6 -1.13 9.31 -6.46
CA PHE A 6 -0.27 8.28 -7.04
C PHE A 6 -0.14 8.44 -8.56
N GLN A 7 -1.20 8.87 -9.25
CA GLN A 7 -1.19 9.08 -10.70
C GLN A 7 -0.14 10.11 -11.15
N GLU A 8 0.20 11.08 -10.30
CA GLU A 8 1.14 12.16 -10.60
C GLU A 8 2.61 11.75 -10.44
N PHE A 9 2.90 10.56 -9.89
CA PHE A 9 4.27 10.10 -9.71
C PHE A 9 4.93 9.62 -11.01
N GLU A 10 6.26 9.79 -11.05
CA GLU A 10 7.14 9.20 -12.05
C GLU A 10 6.98 7.67 -12.11
N PRO A 11 7.08 7.03 -13.29
CA PRO A 11 6.88 5.59 -13.44
C PRO A 11 7.75 4.75 -12.51
N GLU A 12 8.99 5.16 -12.28
CA GLU A 12 9.91 4.45 -11.40
C GLU A 12 9.47 4.51 -9.93
N LYS A 13 9.00 5.67 -9.47
CA LYS A 13 8.42 5.84 -8.13
C LYS A 13 7.16 4.99 -7.96
N LYS A 14 6.30 4.96 -8.97
CA LYS A 14 5.10 4.10 -9.00
C LYS A 14 5.48 2.63 -8.86
N ARG A 15 6.47 2.18 -9.64
CA ARG A 15 6.97 0.80 -9.59
C ARG A 15 7.41 0.42 -8.18
N VAL A 16 8.26 1.25 -7.54
CA VAL A 16 8.77 0.97 -6.19
C VAL A 16 7.65 0.94 -5.15
N ILE A 17 6.73 1.90 -5.18
CA ILE A 17 5.56 1.92 -4.29
C ILE A 17 4.72 0.66 -4.47
N CYS A 18 4.36 0.32 -5.71
CA CYS A 18 3.56 -0.86 -6.00
C CYS A 18 4.24 -2.14 -5.52
N GLN A 19 5.54 -2.29 -5.80
CA GLN A 19 6.30 -3.46 -5.39
C GLN A 19 6.31 -3.63 -3.86
N PHE A 20 6.57 -2.55 -3.11
CA PHE A 20 6.54 -2.56 -1.65
C PHE A 20 5.15 -2.84 -1.07
N LEU A 21 4.10 -2.21 -1.61
CA LEU A 21 2.72 -2.43 -1.15
C LEU A 21 2.28 -3.87 -1.38
N ARG A 22 2.63 -4.44 -2.55
CA ARG A 22 2.37 -5.85 -2.88
C ARG A 22 3.05 -6.78 -1.90
N TYR A 23 4.34 -6.52 -1.61
CA TYR A 23 5.11 -7.27 -0.62
C TYR A 23 4.45 -7.23 0.75
N LEU A 24 4.10 -6.05 1.26
CA LEU A 24 3.46 -5.90 2.57
C LEU A 24 2.10 -6.61 2.63
N ALA A 25 1.29 -6.49 1.58
CA ALA A 25 -0.01 -7.13 1.54
C ALA A 25 0.12 -8.66 1.56
N HIS A 26 1.03 -9.21 0.76
CA HIS A 26 1.27 -10.64 0.71
C HIS A 26 1.85 -11.16 2.04
N ALA A 27 2.83 -10.47 2.63
CA ALA A 27 3.44 -10.84 3.91
C ALA A 27 2.44 -10.86 5.09
N ASN A 28 1.37 -10.05 5.03
CA ASN A 28 0.33 -9.99 6.06
C ASN A 28 -0.96 -10.73 5.67
N TYR A 29 -0.97 -11.46 4.55
CA TYR A 29 -2.18 -12.12 4.02
C TYR A 29 -3.38 -11.16 3.89
N ALA A 30 -3.11 -9.92 3.47
CA ALA A 30 -4.06 -8.82 3.45
C ALA A 30 -4.54 -8.51 2.03
N PHE A 31 -5.71 -7.88 1.95
CA PHE A 31 -6.24 -7.36 0.69
C PHE A 31 -5.60 -6.01 0.37
N LEU A 32 -5.15 -5.81 -0.87
CA LEU A 32 -4.61 -4.55 -1.35
C LEU A 32 -5.46 -3.99 -2.48
N PHE A 33 -5.93 -2.76 -2.32
CA PHE A 33 -6.61 -2.05 -3.39
C PHE A 33 -6.34 -0.54 -3.36
N PHE A 34 -6.41 0.08 -4.52
CA PHE A 34 -6.38 1.54 -4.65
C PHE A 34 -7.77 2.14 -4.53
N TYR A 35 -7.82 3.37 -4.00
CA TYR A 35 -9.06 4.08 -3.74
C TYR A 35 -8.92 5.53 -4.21
N SER A 36 -9.99 6.07 -4.79
CA SER A 36 -10.11 7.50 -5.09
C SER A 36 -11.56 7.92 -5.04
N ASN A 37 -11.78 9.17 -4.62
CA ASN A 37 -13.09 9.82 -4.67
C ASN A 37 -13.39 10.47 -6.03
N LYS A 38 -12.38 10.66 -6.89
CA LYS A 38 -12.54 11.17 -8.25
C LYS A 38 -12.91 10.06 -9.24
N HIS A 39 -12.57 8.81 -8.91
CA HIS A 39 -12.78 7.64 -9.74
C HIS A 39 -13.91 6.77 -9.17
N ASN A 40 -15.12 6.89 -9.75
CA ASN A 40 -16.33 6.20 -9.27
C ASN A 40 -16.20 4.67 -9.25
N ASN A 41 -15.42 4.09 -10.16
CA ASN A 41 -15.12 2.66 -10.16
C ASN A 41 -14.37 2.25 -8.89
N LEU A 42 -13.32 2.97 -8.50
CA LEU A 42 -12.51 2.65 -7.32
C LEU A 42 -13.28 2.86 -6.01
N SER A 43 -14.13 3.88 -5.94
CA SER A 43 -14.96 4.11 -4.76
C SER A 43 -16.08 3.08 -4.62
N LYS A 44 -16.69 2.63 -5.73
CA LYS A 44 -17.69 1.55 -5.74
C LYS A 44 -17.08 0.25 -5.21
N VAL A 45 -15.92 -0.10 -5.75
CA VAL A 45 -15.12 -1.26 -5.36
C VAL A 45 -14.84 -1.30 -3.86
N ALA A 46 -14.40 -0.19 -3.28
CA ALA A 46 -14.11 -0.11 -1.85
C ALA A 46 -15.37 -0.40 -1.01
N LYS A 47 -16.53 0.10 -1.46
CA LYS A 47 -17.82 -0.17 -0.81
C LYS A 47 -18.21 -1.65 -0.93
N GLU A 48 -18.04 -2.25 -2.10
CA GLU A 48 -18.34 -3.67 -2.32
C GLU A 48 -17.50 -4.57 -1.40
N ILE A 49 -16.20 -4.27 -1.25
CA ILE A 49 -15.32 -4.99 -0.32
C ILE A 49 -15.80 -4.83 1.12
N MET A 50 -16.11 -3.61 1.56
CA MET A 50 -16.63 -3.38 2.90
C MET A 50 -17.97 -4.09 3.14
N SER A 51 -18.86 -4.09 2.14
CA SER A 51 -20.13 -4.80 2.18
C SER A 51 -19.95 -6.31 2.24
N ASN A 52 -18.93 -6.85 1.58
CA ASN A 52 -18.58 -8.26 1.71
C ASN A 52 -18.15 -8.60 3.13
N TYR A 53 -17.23 -7.84 3.73
CA TYR A 53 -16.80 -8.08 5.10
C TYR A 53 -17.89 -7.87 6.15
N ALA A 54 -18.83 -6.96 5.91
CA ALA A 54 -19.89 -6.63 6.86
C ALA A 54 -21.12 -7.53 6.74
N PHE A 55 -21.44 -8.03 5.54
CA PHE A 55 -22.71 -8.66 5.22
C PHE A 55 -22.60 -9.89 4.31
N ASP A 56 -21.39 -10.39 4.04
CA ASP A 56 -21.11 -11.52 3.15
C ASP A 56 -21.67 -11.35 1.72
N ILE A 57 -21.87 -10.09 1.28
CA ILE A 57 -22.35 -9.79 -0.08
C ILE A 57 -21.25 -10.16 -1.09
N PRO A 58 -21.52 -11.03 -2.07
CA PRO A 58 -20.53 -11.38 -3.09
C PRO A 58 -20.13 -10.16 -3.91
N PHE A 59 -18.85 -10.05 -4.25
CA PHE A 59 -18.33 -9.03 -5.16
C PHE A 59 -17.46 -9.67 -6.23
N THR A 60 -17.33 -9.00 -7.37
CA THR A 60 -16.45 -9.44 -8.46
C THR A 60 -15.03 -9.00 -8.15
N SER A 61 -14.17 -9.95 -7.78
CA SER A 61 -12.74 -9.70 -7.63
C SER A 61 -12.07 -9.57 -8.99
N GLN A 62 -11.42 -8.44 -9.28
CA GLN A 62 -10.56 -8.28 -10.46
C GLN A 62 -9.10 -8.24 -10.02
N LEU A 63 -8.27 -9.18 -10.43
CA LEU A 63 -6.84 -9.10 -10.14
C LEU A 63 -6.17 -8.06 -11.05
N GLN A 64 -5.42 -7.14 -10.47
CA GLN A 64 -4.62 -6.16 -11.19
C GLN A 64 -3.28 -5.91 -10.50
N PHE A 65 -2.20 -6.33 -11.17
CA PHE A 65 -0.83 -6.28 -10.67
C PHE A 65 0.01 -5.18 -11.32
N GLU A 66 -0.50 -4.57 -12.40
CA GLU A 66 0.19 -3.56 -13.19
C GLU A 66 0.31 -2.23 -12.44
N TYR A 67 1.53 -1.70 -12.33
CA TYR A 67 1.84 -0.46 -11.61
C TYR A 67 1.28 0.81 -12.29
N ASN A 68 0.94 0.72 -13.58
CA ASN A 68 0.32 1.81 -14.34
C ASN A 68 -1.19 1.89 -14.13
N GLN A 69 -1.78 0.89 -13.50
CA GLN A 69 -3.21 0.78 -13.25
C GLN A 69 -3.48 0.72 -11.74
N PRO A 70 -4.72 0.95 -11.31
CA PRO A 70 -5.06 0.79 -9.91
C PRO A 70 -4.83 -0.65 -9.44
N LEU A 71 -4.01 -0.84 -8.40
CA LEU A 71 -3.76 -2.18 -7.88
C LEU A 71 -5.04 -2.77 -7.28
N TRP A 72 -5.20 -4.07 -7.50
CA TRP A 72 -6.19 -4.91 -6.84
C TRP A 72 -5.65 -6.32 -6.65
N ILE A 73 -5.48 -6.72 -5.41
CA ILE A 73 -4.87 -7.99 -5.07
C ILE A 73 -5.59 -8.57 -3.87
N SER A 74 -6.18 -9.74 -4.10
CA SER A 74 -6.80 -10.53 -3.05
C SER A 74 -5.73 -11.27 -2.24
N PRO A 75 -5.98 -11.57 -0.95
CA PRO A 75 -5.11 -12.40 -0.15
C PRO A 75 -4.79 -13.72 -0.85
N GLY A 76 -3.51 -14.09 -0.90
CA GLY A 76 -3.04 -15.34 -1.54
C GLY A 76 -2.98 -15.32 -3.08
N ALA A 77 -3.38 -14.24 -3.76
CA ALA A 77 -3.31 -14.16 -5.22
C ALA A 77 -1.95 -13.70 -5.77
N ASP A 78 -1.04 -13.25 -4.89
CA ASP A 78 0.31 -12.79 -5.23
C ASP A 78 1.37 -13.77 -4.73
N SER A 79 2.64 -13.62 -5.14
CA SER A 79 3.77 -14.39 -4.63
C SER A 79 5.03 -13.55 -4.49
N PHE A 80 5.92 -13.90 -3.57
CA PHE A 80 7.19 -13.19 -3.40
C PHE A 80 8.06 -13.23 -4.67
N GLU A 81 8.05 -14.35 -5.40
CA GLU A 81 8.78 -14.50 -6.66
C GLU A 81 8.20 -13.60 -7.77
N ALA A 82 6.88 -13.37 -7.78
CA ALA A 82 6.24 -12.47 -8.72
C ALA A 82 6.48 -10.99 -8.39
N ILE A 83 6.70 -10.66 -7.12
CA ILE A 83 6.96 -9.30 -6.64
C ILE A 83 8.44 -8.95 -6.79
N GLU A 84 9.34 -9.86 -6.43
CA GLU A 84 10.79 -9.61 -6.33
C GLU A 84 11.61 -10.23 -7.46
N GLY A 85 11.03 -11.16 -8.23
CA GLY A 85 11.78 -12.04 -9.12
C GLY A 85 12.35 -13.26 -8.39
N LYS A 86 13.09 -14.11 -9.11
CA LYS A 86 13.63 -15.39 -8.61
C LYS A 86 14.66 -15.28 -7.47
N ASP A 87 15.06 -14.08 -7.07
CA ASP A 87 16.07 -13.84 -6.03
C ASP A 87 15.49 -13.67 -4.61
N GLY A 88 14.17 -13.67 -4.44
CA GLY A 88 13.49 -13.42 -3.16
C GLY A 88 13.43 -14.64 -2.24
N THR A 89 14.51 -14.97 -1.54
CA THR A 89 14.53 -16.09 -0.56
C THR A 89 14.69 -15.66 0.90
N ASP A 90 15.03 -14.40 1.20
CA ASP A 90 15.17 -13.90 2.57
C ASP A 90 14.33 -12.65 2.86
N VAL A 91 13.19 -12.88 3.51
CA VAL A 91 12.19 -11.88 3.94
C VAL A 91 12.79 -10.74 4.77
N SER A 92 13.78 -11.03 5.63
CA SER A 92 14.38 -10.00 6.49
C SER A 92 15.26 -9.05 5.69
N SER A 93 15.99 -9.57 4.71
CA SER A 93 16.79 -8.77 3.77
C SER A 93 15.92 -7.93 2.85
N THR A 94 14.73 -8.44 2.50
CA THR A 94 13.78 -7.79 1.61
C THR A 94 13.18 -6.50 2.22
N LEU A 95 12.87 -6.49 3.51
CA LEU A 95 12.30 -5.32 4.18
C LEU A 95 13.28 -4.15 4.22
N GLU A 96 14.54 -4.40 4.56
CA GLU A 96 15.59 -3.36 4.53
C GLU A 96 15.85 -2.86 3.10
N LYS A 97 15.84 -3.75 2.10
CA LYS A 97 15.91 -3.36 0.68
C LYS A 97 14.81 -2.38 0.29
N TYR A 98 13.54 -2.66 0.64
CA TYR A 98 12.45 -1.73 0.32
C TYR A 98 12.57 -0.42 1.10
N ARG A 99 13.04 -0.47 2.35
CA ARG A 99 13.32 0.74 3.13
C ARG A 99 14.34 1.63 2.42
N ASP A 100 15.46 1.07 1.97
CA ASP A 100 16.51 1.80 1.26
C ASP A 100 16.00 2.37 -0.07
N MET A 101 15.27 1.57 -0.84
CA MET A 101 14.65 2.03 -2.09
C MET A 101 13.70 3.20 -1.84
N LEU A 102 12.82 3.10 -0.83
CA LEU A 102 11.87 4.18 -0.52
C LEU A 102 12.59 5.44 -0.06
N ASN A 103 13.62 5.33 0.78
CA ASN A 103 14.41 6.48 1.20
C ASN A 103 15.11 7.19 0.02
N ASN A 104 15.56 6.43 -0.98
CA ASN A 104 16.18 6.98 -2.18
C ASN A 104 15.18 7.77 -3.06
N TYR A 105 13.94 7.28 -3.22
CA TYR A 105 12.92 7.95 -4.05
C TYR A 105 12.09 9.00 -3.31
N PHE A 106 12.00 8.89 -1.99
CA PHE A 106 11.20 9.73 -1.09
C PHE A 106 12.08 10.18 0.08
N PRO A 107 12.88 11.24 -0.10
CA PRO A 107 13.71 11.77 0.97
C PRO A 107 12.83 12.09 2.18
N GLN A 108 13.26 11.61 3.34
CA GLN A 108 12.55 11.84 4.60
C GLN A 108 12.89 13.24 5.09
N ASP A 109 11.88 14.06 5.37
CA ASP A 109 12.10 15.29 6.14
C ASP A 109 12.62 14.91 7.53
N GLU A 110 13.61 15.64 8.05
CA GLU A 110 14.00 15.50 9.45
C GLU A 110 12.76 15.67 10.30
N GLN A 111 12.45 14.66 11.13
CA GLN A 111 11.46 14.81 12.19
C GLN A 111 12.04 15.82 13.19
N THR A 112 11.95 17.11 12.87
CA THR A 112 12.05 18.17 13.88
C THR A 112 11.04 17.77 14.94
N ASN A 113 11.55 17.39 16.12
CA ASN A 113 10.80 16.88 17.26
C ASN A 113 9.39 17.44 17.23
N LYS A 114 8.41 16.65 16.76
CA LYS A 114 7.00 16.98 16.90
C LYS A 114 6.74 16.83 18.40
N LYS A 115 7.14 17.85 19.17
CA LYS A 115 6.61 18.06 20.52
C LYS A 115 5.12 18.10 20.30
N TYR A 116 4.45 17.02 20.69
CA TYR A 116 2.99 17.00 20.74
C TYR A 116 2.59 18.31 21.43
N PRO A 117 1.77 19.16 20.79
CA PRO A 117 1.33 20.39 21.44
C PRO A 117 0.70 19.99 22.77
N ASN A 118 1.23 20.59 23.86
CA ASN A 118 0.90 20.36 25.27
C ASN A 118 -0.16 19.29 25.51
N ASN A 119 0.27 18.08 25.80
CA ASN A 119 -0.64 17.02 26.23
C ASN A 119 -1.11 17.36 27.66
N PRO A 120 -2.39 17.71 27.87
CA PRO A 120 -2.90 18.15 29.18
C PRO A 120 -2.80 17.06 30.26
N ARG A 121 -2.54 15.80 29.87
CA ARG A 121 -2.31 14.68 30.78
C ARG A 121 -0.99 14.80 31.56
N PHE A 122 -0.01 15.54 31.03
CA PHE A 122 1.32 15.69 31.62
C PHE A 122 1.58 17.07 32.23
N ASP A 123 0.55 17.93 32.32
CA ASP A 123 0.67 19.15 33.11
C ASP A 123 0.78 18.77 34.59
N THR A 124 1.91 19.12 35.21
CA THR A 124 2.12 19.00 36.65
C THR A 124 1.29 20.07 37.34
N ASN A 125 0.32 19.66 38.17
CA ASN A 125 -0.45 20.52 39.06
C ASN A 125 0.43 21.38 39.97
#